data_AF-A0A0B2V7T1-F1
#
_entry.id   AF-A0A0B2V7T1-F1
#
_cell.length_a   1.000
_cell.length_b   1.000
_cell.length_c   1.000
_cell.angle_alpha   90.00
_cell.angle_beta   90.00
_cell.angle_gamma   90.00
#
_symmetry.space_group_name_H-M   'P 1'
#
loop_
_entity.id
_entity.type
_entity.pdbx_description
1 polymer ?
#
loop_
_entity_poly.entity_id
_entity_poly.type
_entity_poly.pdbx_seq_one_letter_code
_entity_poly.pdbx_strand_id
1 'polypeptide(L)'
;MERSTLDAFHHVEFFVSNAHQAAYYYCISFGFERFAIRRTTSSTSVAIRNQSVIFVFTSFSDGNSQYASHIIEHGDNVKDIAFRVCDLDASIKL
;
A
#
# COMPACT_ATOMS: atom_id res chain seq x y z
N MET A 1 18.92 -21.28 -16.97
CA MET A 1 18.92 -20.00 -16.25
C MET A 1 18.00 -20.19 -15.06
N GLU A 2 18.53 -20.14 -13.85
CA GLU A 2 17.69 -20.22 -12.64
C GLU A 2 16.73 -19.03 -12.68
N ARG A 3 15.43 -19.28 -12.74
CA ARG A 3 14.43 -18.22 -12.87
C ARG A 3 14.38 -17.51 -11.52
N SER A 4 14.62 -16.19 -11.48
CA SER A 4 14.46 -15.43 -10.26
C SER A 4 13.03 -15.59 -9.75
N THR A 5 12.86 -15.86 -8.46
CA THR A 5 11.55 -16.01 -7.82
C THR A 5 10.76 -14.69 -7.83
N LEU A 6 11.47 -13.57 -7.77
CA LEU A 6 10.94 -12.21 -7.89
C LEU A 6 10.83 -11.79 -9.36
N ASP A 7 9.64 -11.34 -9.77
CA ASP A 7 9.35 -10.90 -11.15
C ASP A 7 9.31 -9.36 -11.25
N ALA A 8 8.52 -8.70 -10.41
CA ALA A 8 8.39 -7.23 -10.43
C ALA A 8 7.85 -6.67 -9.11
N PHE A 9 7.90 -5.35 -8.94
CA PHE A 9 7.07 -4.69 -7.93
C PHE A 9 5.60 -4.89 -8.25
N HIS A 10 4.81 -5.23 -7.24
CA HIS A 10 3.36 -5.30 -7.35
C HIS A 10 2.70 -3.99 -6.93
N HIS A 11 2.98 -3.52 -5.71
CA HIS A 11 2.50 -2.24 -5.19
C HIS A 11 3.31 -1.82 -3.98
N VAL A 12 3.17 -0.55 -3.60
CA VAL A 12 3.66 -0.03 -2.31
C VAL A 12 2.45 0.35 -1.47
N GLU A 13 2.38 -0.15 -0.23
CA GLU A 13 1.36 0.24 0.73
C GLU A 13 1.90 1.27 1.72
N PHE A 14 1.13 2.32 1.93
CA PHE A 14 1.39 3.39 2.88
C PHE A 14 0.36 3.34 4.00
N PHE A 15 0.84 3.51 5.23
CA PHE A 15 -0.01 3.79 6.36
C PHE A 15 -0.06 5.30 6.56
N VAL A 16 -1.26 5.86 6.46
CA VAL A 16 -1.47 7.31 6.44
C VAL A 16 -2.65 7.71 7.29
N SER A 17 -2.54 8.87 7.92
CA SER A 17 -3.61 9.50 8.71
C SER A 17 -4.94 9.58 7.96
N ASN A 18 -4.93 9.91 6.66
CA ASN A 18 -6.14 10.00 5.83
C ASN A 18 -5.91 9.46 4.42
N ALA A 19 -6.41 8.24 4.15
CA ALA A 19 -6.23 7.54 2.89
C ALA A 19 -6.82 8.29 1.68
N HIS A 20 -7.92 9.02 1.84
CA HIS A 20 -8.52 9.78 0.75
C HIS A 20 -7.71 11.00 0.39
N GLN A 21 -7.23 11.73 1.40
CA GLN A 21 -6.44 12.92 1.19
C GLN A 21 -5.10 12.57 0.54
N ALA A 22 -4.42 11.53 1.04
CA ALA A 22 -3.19 11.04 0.45
C ALA A 22 -3.40 10.60 -1.01
N ALA A 23 -4.39 9.76 -1.28
CA ALA A 23 -4.71 9.34 -2.64
C ALA A 23 -5.04 10.54 -3.56
N TYR A 24 -5.84 11.49 -3.07
CA TYR A 24 -6.18 12.69 -3.80
C TYR A 24 -4.95 13.51 -4.17
N TYR A 25 -4.04 13.75 -3.22
CA TYR A 25 -2.77 14.47 -3.45
C TYR A 25 -1.96 13.81 -4.57
N TYR A 26 -1.79 12.49 -4.53
CA TYR A 26 -1.02 11.78 -5.56
C TYR A 26 -1.72 11.78 -6.93
N CYS A 27 -3.05 11.72 -6.96
CA CYS A 27 -3.80 11.86 -8.21
C CYS A 27 -3.62 13.24 -8.84
N ILE A 28 -3.80 14.32 -8.06
CA ILE A 28 -3.75 15.69 -8.60
C ILE A 28 -2.33 16.15 -8.95
N SER A 29 -1.34 15.77 -8.15
CA SER A 29 0.03 16.30 -8.27
C SER A 29 0.91 15.46 -9.18
N PHE A 30 0.61 14.17 -9.34
CA PHE A 30 1.48 13.22 -10.06
C PHE A 30 0.74 12.43 -11.15
N GLY A 31 -0.51 12.79 -11.46
CA GLY A 31 -1.26 12.20 -12.57
C GLY A 31 -1.66 10.73 -12.35
N PHE A 32 -1.74 10.29 -11.09
CA PHE A 32 -2.33 8.99 -10.78
C PHE A 32 -3.85 9.01 -10.94
N GLU A 33 -4.41 7.83 -11.17
CA GLU A 33 -5.84 7.62 -11.21
C GLU A 33 -6.27 6.62 -10.14
N ARG A 34 -7.34 6.95 -9.41
CA ARG A 34 -7.93 6.06 -8.43
C ARG A 34 -8.68 4.94 -9.14
N PHE A 35 -8.34 3.69 -8.85
CA PHE A 35 -8.97 2.53 -9.49
C PHE A 35 -9.66 1.55 -8.53
N ALA A 36 -9.39 1.61 -7.22
CA ALA A 36 -10.10 0.80 -6.23
C ALA A 36 -10.19 1.46 -4.85
N ILE A 37 -11.22 1.09 -4.10
CA ILE A 37 -11.42 1.47 -2.69
C ILE A 37 -11.94 0.27 -1.94
N ARG A 38 -11.36 0.00 -0.77
CA ARG A 38 -11.88 -0.97 0.20
C ARG A 38 -12.20 -0.26 1.51
N ARG A 39 -13.36 -0.57 2.09
CA ARG A 39 -13.74 -0.12 3.43
C ARG A 39 -14.07 -1.31 4.30
N THR A 40 -13.60 -1.27 5.53
CA THR A 40 -13.98 -2.18 6.59
C THR A 40 -14.47 -1.35 7.78
N THR A 41 -14.94 -2.01 8.83
CA THR A 41 -15.30 -1.32 10.09
C THR A 41 -14.09 -0.63 10.73
N SER A 42 -12.88 -1.11 10.49
CA SER A 42 -11.66 -0.63 11.15
C SER A 42 -10.68 0.12 10.23
N SER A 43 -10.93 0.15 8.92
CA SER A 43 -9.99 0.71 7.96
C SER A 43 -10.59 1.16 6.64
N THR A 44 -9.89 2.07 5.99
CA THR A 44 -10.09 2.48 4.60
C THR A 44 -8.79 2.31 3.85
N SER A 45 -8.84 1.64 2.70
CA SER A 45 -7.73 1.56 1.76
C SER A 45 -8.14 2.13 0.40
N VAL A 46 -7.32 2.99 -0.19
CA VAL A 46 -7.53 3.60 -1.51
C VAL A 46 -6.34 3.24 -2.40
N ALA A 47 -6.61 2.58 -3.52
CA ALA A 47 -5.59 2.20 -4.48
C ALA A 47 -5.62 3.14 -5.69
N ILE A 48 -4.45 3.67 -6.04
CA ILE A 48 -4.23 4.54 -7.18
C ILE A 48 -3.17 3.93 -8.10
N ARG A 49 -3.24 4.24 -9.39
CA ARG A 49 -2.33 3.72 -10.40
C ARG A 49 -1.91 4.81 -11.37
N ASN A 50 -0.64 4.79 -11.75
CA ASN A 50 -0.13 5.48 -12.92
C ASN A 50 0.72 4.48 -13.70
N GLN A 51 0.23 4.05 -14.87
CA GLN A 51 0.81 2.97 -15.66
C GLN A 51 1.04 1.70 -14.80
N SER A 52 2.29 1.26 -14.63
CA SER A 52 2.66 0.08 -13.83
C SER A 52 2.84 0.37 -12.34
N VAL A 53 2.88 1.64 -11.93
CA VAL A 53 3.08 2.04 -10.53
C VAL A 53 1.75 2.01 -9.79
N ILE A 54 1.71 1.30 -8.66
CA ILE A 54 0.52 1.15 -7.82
C ILE A 54 0.87 1.56 -6.39
N PHE A 55 0.14 2.55 -5.87
CA PHE A 55 0.17 2.93 -4.47
C PHE A 55 -1.16 2.59 -3.80
N VAL A 56 -1.09 2.08 -2.58
CA VAL A 56 -2.23 1.81 -1.73
C VAL A 56 -2.08 2.63 -0.46
N PHE A 57 -3.04 3.52 -0.19
CA PHE A 57 -3.06 4.31 1.03
C PHE A 57 -4.08 3.72 1.99
N THR A 58 -3.64 3.33 3.18
CA THR A 58 -4.48 2.73 4.21
C THR A 58 -4.49 3.61 5.45
N SER A 59 -5.69 3.98 5.91
CA SER A 59 -5.94 4.68 7.16
C SER A 59 -6.87 3.85 8.03
N PHE A 60 -6.60 3.77 9.34
CA PHE A 60 -7.42 3.01 10.29
C PHE A 60 -8.29 3.94 11.12
N SER A 61 -9.43 3.43 11.56
CA SER A 61 -10.29 4.10 12.53
C SER A 61 -9.72 3.97 13.94
N ASP A 62 -10.19 4.83 14.83
CA ASP A 62 -9.82 4.83 16.24
C ASP A 62 -10.01 3.44 16.88
N GLY A 63 -9.01 2.99 17.65
CA GLY A 63 -9.03 1.69 18.35
C GLY A 63 -7.94 0.70 17.91
N ASN A 64 -7.22 0.95 16.82
CA ASN A 64 -6.05 0.14 16.44
C ASN A 64 -4.78 0.70 17.11
N SER A 65 -4.42 0.16 18.28
CA SER A 65 -3.27 0.64 19.07
C SER A 65 -1.93 0.51 18.34
N GLN A 66 -1.74 -0.56 17.58
CA GLN A 66 -0.51 -0.77 16.81
C GLN A 66 -0.35 0.29 15.72
N TYR A 67 -1.43 0.59 15.00
CA TYR A 67 -1.44 1.64 13.99
C TYR A 67 -1.24 3.03 14.60
N ALA A 68 -1.91 3.32 15.72
CA ALA A 68 -1.77 4.61 16.40
C ALA A 68 -0.32 4.87 16.80
N SER A 69 0.35 3.90 17.41
CA SER A 69 1.78 4.01 17.75
C SER A 69 2.66 4.24 16.52
N HIS A 70 2.40 3.51 15.43
CA HIS A 70 3.17 3.63 14.19
C HIS A 70 3.05 5.02 13.55
N ILE A 71 1.84 5.59 13.49
CA ILE A 71 1.61 6.94 12.96
C ILE A 71 2.24 8.00 13.86
N ILE A 72 2.19 7.83 15.18
CA ILE A 72 2.84 8.75 16.12
C ILE A 72 4.37 8.74 15.94
N GLU A 73 4.95 7.57 15.72
CA GLU A 73 6.40 7.40 15.60
C GLU A 73 6.93 7.87 14.23
N HIS A 74 6.19 7.63 13.15
CA HIS A 74 6.71 7.81 11.79
C HIS A 74 5.93 8.79 10.91
N GLY A 75 4.73 9.21 11.32
CA GLY A 75 3.80 9.92 10.46
C GLY A 75 3.28 9.05 9.31
N ASP A 76 2.89 9.70 8.21
CA ASP A 76 2.47 9.04 6.98
C ASP A 76 3.70 8.40 6.30
N ASN A 77 3.77 7.07 6.23
CA ASN A 77 4.96 6.35 5.79
C ASN A 77 4.66 5.10 4.94
N VAL A 78 5.70 4.57 4.28
CA VAL A 78 5.63 3.28 3.60
C VAL A 78 5.60 2.18 4.65
N LYS A 79 4.58 1.32 4.60
CA LYS A 79 4.42 0.18 5.48
C LYS A 79 4.87 -1.13 4.84
N ASP A 80 4.61 -1.32 3.56
CA ASP A 80 4.88 -2.56 2.84
C ASP A 80 5.31 -2.31 1.39
N ILE A 81 6.21 -3.16 0.89
CA ILE A 81 6.63 -3.20 -0.51
C ILE A 81 6.34 -4.61 -1.01
N ALA A 82 5.27 -4.73 -1.78
CA ALA A 82 4.81 -6.01 -2.29
C ALA A 82 5.50 -6.35 -3.61
N PHE A 83 5.91 -7.61 -3.75
CA PHE A 83 6.51 -8.15 -4.97
C PHE A 83 5.57 -9.13 -5.65
N ARG A 84 5.55 -9.10 -6.98
CA ARG A 84 4.99 -10.16 -7.80
C ARG A 84 6.02 -11.26 -7.94
N VAL A 85 5.59 -12.49 -7.69
CA VAL A 85 6.43 -13.69 -7.74
C VAL A 85 5.82 -14.71 -8.68
N CYS A 86 6.66 -15.53 -9.31
CA CYS A 86 6.17 -16.61 -10.18
C CYS A 86 5.61 -17.80 -9.39
N ASP A 87 6.11 -18.02 -8.18
CA ASP A 87 5.74 -19.11 -7.28
C ASP A 87 5.92 -18.63 -5.84
N LEU A 88 4.85 -18.60 -5.07
CA LEU A 88 4.85 -18.11 -3.69
C LEU A 88 5.62 -19.05 -2.75
N ASP A 89 5.41 -20.37 -2.89
CA ASP A 89 6.01 -21.38 -2.03
C ASP A 89 7.52 -21.46 -2.27
N ALA A 90 7.97 -21.32 -3.52
CA ALA A 90 9.38 -21.24 -3.84
C ALA A 90 10.03 -19.93 -3.35
N SER A 91 9.24 -18.85 -3.23
CA SER A 91 9.72 -17.53 -2.79
C SER A 91 9.84 -17.41 -1.27
N ILE A 92 9.09 -18.22 -0.52
CA ILE A 92 9.08 -18.23 0.94
C ILE A 92 9.81 -19.49 1.40
N LYS A 93 11.09 -19.36 1.75
CA LYS A 93 11.79 -20.37 2.55
C LYS A 93 11.61 -20.00 4.02
N LEU A 94 10.71 -20.70 4.70
CA LEU A 94 10.60 -20.67 6.17
C LEU A 94 11.77 -21.44 6.81
#